data_AF-A0ABD0QGN8-F1
#
_entry.id   AF-A0ABD0QGN8-F1
#
_cell.length_a   1.000
_cell.length_b   1.000
_cell.length_c   1.000
_cell.angle_alpha   90.00
_cell.angle_beta   90.00
_cell.angle_gamma   90.00
#
_symmetry.space_group_name_H-M   'P 1'
#
loop_
_entity.id
_entity.type
_entity.pdbx_description
1 polymer ?
#
loop_
_entity_poly.entity_id
_entity_poly.type
_entity_poly.pdbx_seq_one_letter_code
_entity_poly.pdbx_strand_id
1 'polypeptide(L)' 'MLEPVCHQLFELYRSSENCLRRFTLQFLPELMWVYLRRDRHSSGCIEALLLGIYNL' A
#
# COMPACT_ATOMS: atom_id res chain seq x y z
N MET A 1 10.25 -9.85 3.34
CA MET A 1 9.21 -10.57 2.57
C MET A 1 8.01 -9.70 2.20
N LEU A 2 7.53 -8.78 3.05
CA LEU A 2 6.39 -7.90 2.73
C LEU A 2 6.72 -6.73 1.78
N GLU A 3 7.97 -6.31 1.77
CA GLU A 3 8.49 -5.19 0.98
C GLU A 3 8.29 -5.30 -0.54
N PRO A 4 8.59 -6.42 -1.22
CA PRO A 4 8.31 -6.56 -2.65
C PRO A 4 6.81 -6.50 -2.97
N VAL A 5 5.95 -6.93 -2.05
CA VAL A 5 4.49 -6.87 -2.24
C VAL A 5 4.01 -5.41 -2.15
N CYS A 6 4.52 -4.63 -1.20
CA CYS A 6 4.19 -3.21 -1.10
C CYS A 6 4.66 -2.45 -2.35
N HIS A 7 5.87 -2.76 -2.83
CA HIS A 7 6.39 -2.16 -4.06
C HIS A 7 5.51 -2.53 -5.28
N GLN A 8 5.12 -3.80 -5.41
CA GLN A 8 4.27 -4.23 -6.52
C GLN A 8 2.87 -3.59 -6.46
N LEU A 9 2.27 -3.48 -5.26
CA LEU A 9 0.99 -2.79 -5.08
C LEU A 9 1.08 -1.31 -5.45
N PHE A 10 2.20 -0.66 -5.15
CA PHE A 10 2.45 0.72 -5.54
C PHE A 10 2.54 0.88 -7.06
N GLU A 11 3.29 0.01 -7.74
CA GLU A 11 3.37 0.02 -9.22
C GLU A 11 2.00 -0.22 -9.86
N LEU A 12 1.19 -1.12 -9.31
CA LEU A 12 -0.18 -1.36 -9.76
C LEU A 12 -1.09 -0.13 -9.57
N TYR A 13 -0.91 0.61 -8.47
CA TYR A 13 -1.65 1.87 -8.25
C TYR A 13 -1.16 3.00 -9.16
N ARG A 14 0.14 3.04 -9.49
CA ARG A 14 0.72 4.03 -10.40
C ARG A 14 0.30 3.82 -11.85
N SER A 15 -0.11 2.60 -12.22
CA SER A 15 -0.62 2.32 -13.58
C SER A 15 -1.80 3.20 -13.96
N SER A 16 -1.88 3.58 -15.24
CA SER A 16 -3.01 4.30 -15.83
C SER A 16 -4.28 3.43 -15.97
N GLU A 17 -4.17 2.13 -15.69
CA GLU A 17 -5.28 1.19 -15.72
C GLU A 17 -6.17 1.30 -14.47
N ASN A 18 -7.38 1.82 -14.65
CA ASN A 18 -8.36 1.97 -13.57
C ASN A 18 -8.69 0.66 -12.83
N CYS A 19 -8.60 -0.49 -13.51
CA CYS A 19 -8.82 -1.79 -12.89
C CYS A 19 -7.72 -2.14 -11.88
N LEU A 20 -6.46 -1.83 -12.20
CA LEU A 20 -5.32 -2.08 -11.33
C LEU A 20 -5.32 -1.12 -10.13
N ARG A 21 -5.67 0.15 -10.34
CA ARG A 21 -5.88 1.10 -9.24
C ARG A 21 -6.95 0.62 -8.27
N ARG A 22 -8.12 0.22 -8.76
CA ARG A 22 -9.20 -0.32 -7.93
C ARG A 22 -8.77 -1.59 -7.20
N PHE A 23 -8.00 -2.45 -7.85
CA PHE A 23 -7.43 -3.63 -7.22
C PHE A 23 -6.53 -3.26 -6.03
N THR A 24 -5.67 -2.24 -6.13
CA THR A 24 -4.84 -1.82 -4.98
C THR A 24 -5.69 -1.18 -3.87
N LEU A 25 -6.68 -0.36 -4.25
CA LEU A 25 -7.55 0.35 -3.30
C LEU A 25 -8.41 -0.60 -2.43
N GLN A 26 -8.74 -1.80 -2.91
CA GLN A 26 -9.54 -2.75 -2.11
C GLN A 26 -8.80 -3.28 -0.88
N PHE A 27 -7.46 -3.28 -0.89
CA PHE A 27 -6.62 -3.76 0.22
C PHE A 27 -6.22 -2.65 1.20
N LEU A 28 -6.47 -1.39 0.83
CA LEU A 28 -6.09 -0.21 1.61
C LEU A 28 -6.69 -0.19 3.02
N PRO A 29 -7.98 -0.55 3.24
CA PRO A 29 -8.55 -0.59 4.58
C PRO A 29 -7.84 -1.59 5.52
N GLU A 30 -7.51 -2.77 5.00
CA GLU A 30 -6.80 -3.80 5.77
C GLU A 30 -5.35 -3.38 6.04
N LEU A 31 -4.67 -2.78 5.05
CA LEU A 31 -3.32 -2.25 5.21
C LEU A 31 -3.27 -1.12 6.26
N MET A 32 -4.26 -0.23 6.26
CA MET A 32 -4.40 0.81 7.28
C MET A 32 -4.64 0.21 8.66
N TRP A 33 -5.51 -0.81 8.76
CA TRP A 33 -5.76 -1.49 10.03
C TRP A 33 -4.50 -2.14 10.61
N VAL A 34 -3.72 -2.83 9.76
CA VAL A 34 -2.44 -3.44 10.16
C VAL A 34 -1.41 -2.37 10.54
N TYR A 35 -1.32 -1.28 9.78
CA TYR A 35 -0.43 -0.15 10.09
C TYR A 35 -0.77 0.49 11.44
N LEU A 36 -2.06 0.75 11.70
CA LEU A 36 -2.53 1.38 12.94
C LEU A 36 -2.44 0.47 14.17
N ARG A 37 -2.56 -0.86 13.99
CA ARG A 37 -2.48 -1.83 15.11
C ARG A 37 -1.07 -2.27 15.44
N ARG A 38 -0.13 -2.21 14.50
CA ARG A 38 1.25 -2.58 14.77
C ARG A 38 1.94 -1.45 15.51
N ASP A 39 2.45 -1.75 16.70
CA ASP A 39 3.40 -0.88 17.38
C ASP A 39 4.57 -0.58 16.45
N ARG A 40 4.88 0.72 16.32
CA ARG A 40 5.83 1.51 15.50
C ARG A 40 7.07 0.88 14.85
N HIS A 41 7.37 -0.39 15.07
CA HIS A 41 8.66 -0.99 14.78
C HIS A 41 8.72 -1.88 13.51
N SER A 42 7.63 -2.10 12.76
CA SER A 42 7.65 -3.21 11.77
C SER A 42 6.83 -3.09 10.49
N SER A 43 6.70 -1.91 9.86
CA SER A 43 6.24 -1.85 8.47
C SER A 43 6.52 -0.54 7.71
N GLY A 44 7.78 -0.08 7.65
CA GLY A 44 8.14 1.10 6.83
C GLY A 44 7.72 0.98 5.35
N CYS A 45 7.62 -0.24 4.82
CA CYS A 45 7.10 -0.49 3.47
C CYS A 45 5.60 -0.18 3.32
N ILE A 46 4.78 -0.42 4.34
CA ILE A 46 3.35 -0.08 4.32
C ILE A 46 3.20 1.45 4.43
N GLU A 47 4.01 2.09 5.27
CA GLU A 47 4.03 3.55 5.40
C GLU A 47 4.42 4.23 4.09
N ALA A 48 5.48 3.74 3.42
CA ALA A 48 5.91 4.22 2.11
C ALA A 48 4.82 4.02 1.05
N LEU A 49 4.12 2.87 1.06
CA LEU A 49 3.00 2.61 0.15
C LEU A 49 1.83 3.58 0.38
N LEU A 50 1.41 3.78 1.64
CA LEU A 50 0.32 4.68 1.99
C LEU A 50 0.65 6.14 1.64
N LEU A 51 1.88 6.59 1.94
CA LEU A 51 2.37 7.90 1.53
C LEU A 51 2.42 8.02 0.00
N GLY A 52 2.86 6.98 -0.70
CA GLY A 52 2.88 6.95 -2.16
C GLY A 52 1.49 7.10 -2.77
N ILE A 53 0.49 6.37 -2.24
CA ILE A 53 -0.90 6.46 -2.71
C ILE A 53 -1.51 7.83 -2.40
N TYR A 54 -1.22 8.41 -1.23
CA TYR A 54 -1.73 9.74 -0.87
C TYR A 54 -1.20 10.86 -1.78
N ASN A 55 0.06 10.76 -2.23
CA ASN A 55 0.71 11.79 -3.04
C ASN A 55 0.46 11.67 -4.56
N LEU A 56 -0.09 10.55 -5.04
CA LEU A 56 -0.36 10.26 -6.47
C LEU A 56 -1.86 10.33 -6.78
#